data_AF-A0A0P7CPJ2-F1
#
_entry.id   AF-A0A0P7CPJ2-F1
#
_cell.length_a   1.000
_cell.length_b   1.000
_cell.length_c   1.000
_cell.angle_alpha   90.00
_cell.angle_beta   90.00
_cell.angle_gamma   90.00
#
_symmetry.space_group_name_H-M   'P 1'
#
loop_
_entity.id
_entity.type
_entity.pdbx_description
1 polymer ?
#
loop_
_entity_poly.entity_id
_entity_poly.type
_entity_poly.pdbx_seq_one_letter_code
_entity_poly.pdbx_strand_id
1 'polypeptide(L)'
;MAGRRRRRSRRRTALLRLAVLVPVLLAGTTIADLGAQAVPVPSVVIEDNSVGSGVSQISYFGDWTACVGCSPSTPNGRYSRTADASSGAVLRFSGTQVDIYGVLAPNGGIATISVDGGTPTAVNTYSATPSVARIYQSALLNPGIHTAVLVNVGWREPASGGIQITFDRAQVFVEQSGGNPGNRSGQPWYSGANGDPIQNAANVDAFCDRRGSPCDLAHVFVSRNNWQNIVQPSWTQANFANWPGRLVISVPPFPENSGSTLTACAAGAYDGYWRTFGQTLNTTGRQNSIIRIAWEANGDWYQWSGSNPSAYIGCWRHIADSINATSDPDPLLDWTINAHYSQNPSSHNPLDLYPGDNWVDIIGIDAYDHYPPSRTQAEFNNQANAIGGVTWLYNFARAHNKLFGIGEWGVVSGRDENGAGDNPNYIRFMRDWMEQRAGQGLYYENYYSTCEPPNVGSNLYRPTDDHCLFINNAAALLYTDLWSSP
;
A
#
# COMPACT_ATOMS: atom_id res chain seq x y z
N MET A 1 59.32 76.05 -15.00
CA MET A 1 58.62 75.85 -13.71
C MET A 1 57.13 76.05 -13.96
N ALA A 2 56.39 74.97 -14.23
CA ALA A 2 54.98 75.03 -14.60
C ALA A 2 54.11 74.60 -13.42
N GLY A 3 53.29 75.53 -12.93
CA GLY A 3 52.25 75.30 -11.96
C GLY A 3 50.97 74.71 -12.56
N ARG A 4 50.23 74.04 -11.67
CA ARG A 4 48.78 73.73 -11.62
C ARG A 4 47.96 73.82 -12.93
N ARG A 5 47.34 72.69 -13.31
CA ARG A 5 46.11 72.68 -14.10
C ARG A 5 45.00 71.81 -13.49
N ARG A 6 43.79 72.27 -13.78
CA ARG A 6 42.47 72.00 -13.21
C ARG A 6 41.88 70.61 -13.57
N ARG A 7 40.94 70.20 -12.72
CA ARG A 7 39.94 69.14 -12.90
C ARG A 7 39.25 69.17 -14.28
N ARG A 8 38.98 67.98 -14.85
CA ARG A 8 37.79 67.68 -15.65
C ARG A 8 37.42 66.20 -15.47
N SER A 9 36.21 65.97 -14.96
CA SER A 9 35.55 64.66 -14.90
C SER A 9 35.11 64.20 -16.29
N ARG A 10 35.38 62.95 -16.64
CA ARG A 10 34.68 62.23 -17.72
C ARG A 10 34.39 60.80 -17.29
N ARG A 11 33.10 60.50 -17.11
CA ARG A 11 32.53 59.15 -17.08
C ARG A 11 32.87 58.48 -18.41
N ARG A 12 33.40 57.25 -18.38
CA ARG A 12 33.57 56.39 -19.57
C ARG A 12 32.45 55.36 -19.59
N THR A 13 31.66 55.43 -20.64
CA THR A 13 30.61 54.50 -21.04
C THR A 13 31.24 53.19 -21.54
N ALA A 14 30.62 52.07 -21.19
CA ALA A 14 31.01 50.71 -21.56
C ALA A 14 30.76 50.42 -23.05
N LEU A 15 31.63 49.62 -23.66
CA LEU A 15 31.42 48.91 -24.93
C LEU A 15 32.16 47.57 -24.80
N LEU A 16 31.45 46.53 -24.32
CA LEU A 16 31.90 45.15 -24.43
C LEU A 16 31.29 44.54 -25.70
N ARG A 17 32.15 44.02 -26.57
CA ARG A 17 31.79 43.28 -27.78
C ARG A 17 31.31 41.88 -27.39
N LEU A 18 30.09 41.52 -27.74
CA LEU A 18 29.55 40.16 -27.67
C LEU A 18 30.23 39.30 -28.74
N ALA A 19 30.92 38.23 -28.32
CA ALA A 19 31.27 37.12 -29.18
C ALA A 19 30.12 36.10 -29.12
N VAL A 20 29.44 35.89 -30.25
CA VAL A 20 28.37 34.89 -30.39
C VAL A 20 29.04 33.54 -30.64
N LEU A 21 29.14 32.71 -29.59
CA LEU A 21 29.34 31.27 -29.73
C LEU A 21 27.98 30.65 -30.04
N VAL A 22 27.81 30.15 -31.26
CA VAL A 22 26.67 29.32 -31.65
C VAL A 22 26.87 27.94 -31.04
N PRO A 23 25.99 27.45 -30.15
CA PRO A 23 26.00 26.06 -29.75
C PRO A 23 25.43 25.26 -30.93
N VAL A 24 26.23 24.32 -31.44
CA VAL A 24 25.71 23.23 -32.27
C VAL A 24 24.79 22.41 -31.38
N LEU A 25 23.48 22.59 -31.50
CA LEU A 25 22.50 21.64 -30.98
C LEU A 25 22.70 20.33 -31.74
N LEU A 26 23.37 19.37 -31.11
CA LEU A 26 23.15 17.97 -31.40
C LEU A 26 21.67 17.72 -31.14
N ALA A 27 20.91 17.50 -32.20
CA ALA A 27 19.55 17.00 -32.12
C ALA A 27 19.62 15.63 -31.44
N GLY A 28 19.46 15.62 -30.11
CA GLY A 28 19.11 14.41 -29.39
C GLY A 28 17.80 13.93 -29.97
N THR A 29 17.83 12.79 -30.63
CA THR A 29 16.63 12.01 -30.90
C THR A 29 16.01 11.76 -29.53
N THR A 30 14.94 12.50 -29.22
CA THR A 30 14.01 12.12 -28.18
C THR A 30 13.50 10.75 -28.59
N ILE A 31 14.02 9.69 -27.96
CA ILE A 31 13.28 8.45 -27.85
C ILE A 31 12.02 8.90 -27.13
N ALA A 32 10.91 8.93 -27.87
CA ALA A 32 9.59 9.04 -27.27
C ALA A 32 9.52 7.87 -26.30
N ASP A 33 9.57 8.19 -25.01
CA ASP A 33 9.35 7.27 -23.93
C ASP A 33 7.94 6.73 -24.14
N LEU A 34 7.84 5.55 -24.74
CA LEU A 34 6.62 4.75 -24.73
C LEU A 34 6.53 4.12 -23.35
N GLY A 35 6.44 4.98 -22.32
CA GLY A 35 5.96 4.57 -21.01
C GLY A 35 4.56 4.05 -21.23
N ALA A 36 4.38 2.74 -21.12
CA ALA A 36 3.07 2.13 -21.06
C ALA A 36 2.33 2.82 -19.90
N GLN A 37 1.35 3.67 -20.23
CA GLN A 37 0.51 4.28 -19.23
C GLN A 37 -0.13 3.14 -18.42
N ALA A 38 0.06 3.14 -17.10
CA ALA A 38 -0.57 2.19 -16.21
C ALA A 38 -2.09 2.20 -16.49
N VAL A 39 -2.64 1.06 -16.92
CA VAL A 39 -4.05 0.95 -17.28
C VAL A 39 -4.81 0.58 -16.00
N PRO A 40 -5.71 1.44 -15.49
CA PRO A 40 -6.57 1.07 -14.36
C PRO A 40 -7.37 -0.18 -14.73
N VAL A 41 -7.38 -1.19 -13.85
CA VAL A 41 -8.17 -2.41 -14.04
C VAL A 41 -9.38 -2.41 -13.10
N PRO A 42 -10.55 -2.90 -13.55
CA PRO A 42 -11.74 -3.02 -12.70
C PRO A 42 -11.47 -3.84 -11.43
N SER A 43 -11.86 -3.33 -10.25
CA SER A 43 -11.70 -4.02 -8.96
C SER A 43 -13.03 -4.29 -8.24
N VAL A 44 -13.81 -3.23 -8.01
CA VAL A 44 -15.04 -3.27 -7.20
C VAL A 44 -16.17 -2.56 -7.94
N VAL A 45 -17.36 -3.16 -7.92
CA VAL A 45 -18.60 -2.48 -8.32
C VAL A 45 -19.35 -2.08 -7.04
N ILE A 46 -19.62 -0.78 -6.89
CA ILE A 46 -20.43 -0.24 -5.81
C ILE A 46 -21.81 0.05 -6.37
N GLU A 47 -22.78 -0.79 -6.01
CA GLU A 47 -24.17 -0.70 -6.46
C GLU A 47 -24.94 0.38 -5.69
N ASP A 48 -26.00 0.94 -6.27
CA ASP A 48 -26.86 1.96 -5.64
C ASP A 48 -27.54 1.53 -4.32
N ASN A 49 -27.59 0.22 -4.05
CA ASN A 49 -28.10 -0.35 -2.79
C ASN A 49 -27.02 -0.66 -1.76
N SER A 50 -25.75 -0.34 -2.04
CA SER A 50 -24.62 -0.51 -1.11
C SER A 50 -24.60 0.61 -0.07
N VAL A 51 -25.73 0.82 0.62
CA VAL A 51 -25.95 2.02 1.44
C VAL A 51 -25.13 1.98 2.73
N GLY A 52 -24.32 3.01 2.94
CA GLY A 52 -23.47 3.17 4.12
C GLY A 52 -22.43 4.28 3.92
N SER A 53 -21.59 4.51 4.93
CA SER A 53 -20.54 5.55 4.91
C SER A 53 -19.12 5.00 4.81
N GLY A 54 -18.95 3.68 4.82
CA GLY A 54 -17.66 3.00 4.72
C GLY A 54 -17.12 2.93 3.29
N VAL A 55 -15.92 2.37 3.13
CA VAL A 55 -15.33 2.10 1.82
C VAL A 55 -16.21 1.11 1.04
N SER A 56 -16.33 1.32 -0.26
CA SER A 56 -17.19 0.54 -1.16
C SER A 56 -18.68 0.70 -0.85
N GLN A 57 -19.07 1.83 -0.27
CA GLN A 57 -20.45 2.16 0.05
C GLN A 57 -20.83 3.55 -0.47
N ILE A 58 -22.14 3.80 -0.53
CA ILE A 58 -22.74 5.07 -0.93
C ILE A 58 -23.70 5.58 0.15
N SER A 59 -23.59 6.86 0.48
CA SER A 59 -24.51 7.55 1.39
C SER A 59 -25.32 8.58 0.61
N TYR A 60 -26.63 8.61 0.80
CA TYR A 60 -27.52 9.57 0.16
C TYR A 60 -27.91 10.67 1.14
N PHE A 61 -27.99 11.91 0.66
CA PHE A 61 -28.56 13.04 1.40
C PHE A 61 -29.62 13.76 0.57
N GLY A 62 -30.63 14.29 1.26
CA GLY A 62 -31.88 14.70 0.63
C GLY A 62 -32.72 13.48 0.22
N ASP A 63 -33.79 13.72 -0.55
CA ASP A 63 -34.74 12.68 -0.89
C ASP A 63 -34.31 11.91 -2.14
N TRP A 64 -34.12 10.60 -1.98
CA TRP A 64 -33.80 9.66 -3.04
C TRP A 64 -34.81 8.52 -3.04
N THR A 65 -35.23 8.10 -4.23
CA THR A 65 -36.15 6.97 -4.40
C THR A 65 -35.49 5.91 -5.27
N ALA A 66 -35.59 4.66 -4.85
CA ALA A 66 -35.16 3.53 -5.66
C ALA A 66 -36.13 3.26 -6.81
N CYS A 67 -35.61 2.97 -7.99
CA CYS A 67 -36.33 2.48 -9.14
C CYS A 67 -35.97 1.02 -9.34
N VAL A 68 -36.92 0.09 -9.21
CA VAL A 68 -36.71 -1.36 -9.37
C VAL A 68 -37.52 -1.86 -10.56
N GLY A 69 -36.89 -2.58 -11.49
CA GLY A 69 -37.54 -3.06 -12.71
C GLY A 69 -37.88 -1.93 -13.70
N CYS A 70 -37.22 -0.79 -13.58
CA CYS A 70 -37.43 0.37 -14.43
C CYS A 70 -36.75 0.21 -15.80
N SER A 71 -37.26 0.92 -16.81
CA SER A 71 -36.63 1.01 -18.13
C SER A 71 -35.87 2.33 -18.24
N PRO A 72 -34.61 2.33 -18.73
CA PRO A 72 -33.84 1.17 -19.21
C PRO A 72 -33.38 0.28 -18.04
N SER A 73 -33.26 -1.03 -18.30
CA SER A 73 -32.73 -1.95 -17.29
C SER A 73 -31.25 -1.65 -17.06
N THR A 74 -30.87 -1.52 -15.80
CA THR A 74 -29.48 -1.56 -15.34
C THR A 74 -29.05 -3.02 -15.10
N PRO A 75 -27.75 -3.32 -14.96
CA PRO A 75 -27.28 -4.70 -14.79
C PRO A 75 -27.88 -5.43 -13.58
N ASN A 76 -28.13 -4.72 -12.48
CA ASN A 76 -28.77 -5.27 -11.28
C ASN A 76 -30.31 -5.08 -11.28
N GLY A 77 -30.88 -4.46 -12.32
CA GLY A 77 -32.31 -4.15 -12.44
C GLY A 77 -32.82 -3.03 -11.53
N ARG A 78 -31.92 -2.23 -10.94
CA ARG A 78 -32.20 -1.16 -9.98
C ARG A 78 -31.31 0.08 -10.21
N TYR A 79 -31.82 1.27 -9.89
CA TYR A 79 -31.00 2.45 -9.67
C TYR A 79 -31.70 3.41 -8.72
N SER A 80 -30.96 4.37 -8.14
CA SER A 80 -31.50 5.38 -7.24
C SER A 80 -31.61 6.71 -7.98
N ARG A 81 -32.69 7.46 -7.74
CA ARG A 81 -32.98 8.73 -8.41
C ARG A 81 -33.44 9.81 -7.45
N THR A 82 -33.17 11.06 -7.80
CA THR A 82 -33.72 12.24 -7.13
C THR A 82 -34.09 13.29 -8.17
N ALA A 83 -35.15 14.06 -7.89
CA ALA A 83 -35.54 15.24 -8.67
C ALA A 83 -35.49 16.52 -7.83
N ASP A 84 -34.92 16.45 -6.63
CA ASP A 84 -34.84 17.59 -5.72
C ASP A 84 -33.49 18.27 -5.85
N ALA A 85 -33.52 19.60 -5.93
CA ALA A 85 -32.31 20.41 -5.97
C ALA A 85 -31.56 20.28 -4.63
N SER A 86 -30.23 20.27 -4.69
CA SER A 86 -29.33 20.09 -3.55
C SER A 86 -29.36 18.70 -2.89
N SER A 87 -30.16 17.75 -3.39
CA SER A 87 -30.02 16.33 -3.02
C SER A 87 -28.79 15.73 -3.70
N GLY A 88 -28.13 14.77 -3.04
CA GLY A 88 -26.89 14.21 -3.54
C GLY A 88 -26.52 12.87 -2.92
N ALA A 89 -25.36 12.36 -3.33
CA ALA A 89 -24.78 11.13 -2.85
C ALA A 89 -23.28 11.28 -2.63
N VAL A 90 -22.77 10.59 -1.61
CA VAL A 90 -21.35 10.50 -1.26
C VAL A 90 -20.93 9.06 -1.42
N LEU A 91 -20.06 8.81 -2.40
CA LEU A 91 -19.46 7.52 -2.68
C LEU A 91 -18.06 7.48 -2.07
N ARG A 92 -17.75 6.47 -1.26
CA ARG A 92 -16.39 6.24 -0.75
C ARG A 92 -15.81 4.98 -1.37
N PHE A 93 -14.64 5.07 -1.99
CA PHE A 93 -14.02 3.97 -2.72
C PHE A 93 -12.52 3.90 -2.46
N SER A 94 -11.92 2.71 -2.61
CA SER A 94 -10.47 2.54 -2.57
C SER A 94 -9.97 2.12 -3.95
N GLY A 95 -9.11 2.91 -4.56
CA GLY A 95 -8.63 2.66 -5.91
C GLY A 95 -7.77 3.79 -6.47
N THR A 96 -7.61 3.79 -7.78
CA THR A 96 -6.88 4.82 -8.54
C THR A 96 -7.75 5.49 -9.59
N GLN A 97 -8.96 4.99 -9.84
CA GLN A 97 -9.94 5.65 -10.69
C GLN A 97 -11.34 5.15 -10.35
N VAL A 98 -12.35 5.98 -10.62
CA VAL A 98 -13.76 5.58 -10.55
C VAL A 98 -14.52 6.03 -11.78
N ASP A 99 -15.32 5.12 -12.34
CA ASP A 99 -16.35 5.40 -13.32
C ASP A 99 -17.72 5.36 -12.64
N ILE A 100 -18.50 6.43 -12.75
CA ILE A 100 -19.87 6.48 -12.21
C ILE A 100 -20.87 6.33 -13.37
N TYR A 101 -21.84 5.45 -13.17
CA TYR A 101 -22.90 5.15 -14.12
C TYR A 101 -24.25 5.62 -13.60
N GLY A 102 -25.09 6.02 -14.55
CA GLY A 102 -26.47 6.43 -14.30
C GLY A 102 -27.32 6.29 -15.57
N VAL A 103 -28.60 6.63 -15.44
CA VAL A 103 -29.56 6.69 -16.54
C VAL A 103 -29.62 8.11 -17.09
N LEU A 104 -29.35 8.25 -18.39
CA LEU A 104 -29.76 9.43 -19.13
C LEU A 104 -31.22 9.29 -19.55
N ALA A 105 -32.02 10.36 -19.45
CA ALA A 105 -33.45 10.31 -19.76
C ALA A 105 -34.02 11.67 -20.21
N PRO A 106 -35.22 11.72 -20.83
CA PRO A 106 -35.83 12.97 -21.27
C PRO A 106 -36.12 13.98 -20.16
N ASN A 107 -36.20 13.51 -18.90
CA ASN A 107 -36.36 14.36 -17.71
C ASN A 107 -35.05 14.57 -16.93
N GLY A 108 -33.90 14.27 -17.55
CA GLY A 108 -32.58 14.35 -16.95
C GLY A 108 -32.16 15.78 -16.59
N GLY A 109 -31.58 15.95 -15.41
CA GLY A 109 -31.05 17.21 -14.92
C GLY A 109 -29.54 17.34 -15.12
N ILE A 110 -28.99 18.43 -14.60
CA ILE A 110 -27.56 18.64 -14.47
C ILE A 110 -27.16 18.23 -13.04
N ALA A 111 -26.16 17.36 -12.96
CA ALA A 111 -25.49 17.03 -11.72
C ALA A 111 -24.10 17.67 -11.68
N THR A 112 -23.52 17.81 -10.49
CA THR A 112 -22.07 18.04 -10.33
C THR A 112 -21.44 16.85 -9.63
N ILE A 113 -20.25 16.45 -10.08
CA ILE A 113 -19.44 15.41 -9.45
C ILE A 113 -18.06 15.97 -9.11
N SER A 114 -17.63 15.85 -7.86
CA SER A 114 -16.25 16.12 -7.43
C SER A 114 -15.63 14.89 -6.78
N VAL A 115 -14.30 14.76 -6.86
CA VAL A 115 -13.52 13.74 -6.16
C VAL A 115 -12.55 14.46 -5.22
N ASP A 116 -12.46 14.00 -3.97
CA ASP A 116 -11.56 14.49 -2.92
C ASP A 116 -11.62 16.01 -2.69
N GLY A 117 -12.82 16.59 -2.79
CA GLY A 117 -13.03 18.04 -2.64
C GLY A 117 -12.48 18.88 -3.79
N GLY A 118 -12.05 18.25 -4.89
CA GLY A 118 -11.62 18.92 -6.11
C GLY A 118 -12.75 19.68 -6.81
N THR A 119 -12.39 20.41 -7.87
CA THR A 119 -13.33 21.22 -8.66
C THR A 119 -14.49 20.35 -9.19
N PRO A 120 -15.75 20.68 -8.86
CA PRO A 120 -16.89 19.93 -9.36
C PRO A 120 -17.02 20.00 -10.89
N THR A 121 -17.25 18.84 -11.52
CA THR A 121 -17.52 18.70 -12.95
C THR A 121 -19.02 18.63 -13.16
N ALA A 122 -19.57 19.52 -13.99
CA ALA A 122 -20.98 19.48 -14.38
C ALA A 122 -21.22 18.37 -15.40
N VAL A 123 -22.24 17.56 -15.16
CA VAL A 123 -22.64 16.43 -15.98
C VAL A 123 -24.11 16.58 -16.33
N ASN A 124 -24.41 16.59 -17.63
CA ASN A 124 -25.78 16.61 -18.12
C ASN A 124 -26.30 15.18 -18.27
N THR A 125 -27.41 14.87 -17.61
CA THR A 125 -28.05 13.54 -17.64
C THR A 125 -29.28 13.48 -18.55
N TYR A 126 -29.49 14.49 -19.40
CA TYR A 126 -30.54 14.43 -20.43
C TYR A 126 -30.15 13.54 -21.61
N SER A 127 -31.14 12.79 -22.11
CA SER A 127 -31.13 12.18 -23.43
C SER A 127 -32.57 12.01 -23.91
N ALA A 128 -32.84 12.29 -25.19
CA ALA A 128 -34.17 12.06 -25.78
C ALA A 128 -34.59 10.57 -25.73
N THR A 129 -33.62 9.66 -25.74
CA THR A 129 -33.84 8.21 -25.61
C THR A 129 -33.22 7.72 -24.30
N PRO A 130 -33.99 7.12 -23.38
CA PRO A 130 -33.44 6.61 -22.14
C PRO A 130 -32.36 5.54 -22.33
N SER A 131 -31.23 5.67 -21.63
CA SER A 131 -30.12 4.71 -21.68
C SER A 131 -29.29 4.73 -20.41
N VAL A 132 -28.75 3.57 -20.01
CA VAL A 132 -27.70 3.50 -18.99
C VAL A 132 -26.37 3.89 -19.63
N ALA A 133 -25.62 4.80 -19.01
CA ALA A 133 -24.32 5.22 -19.49
C ALA A 133 -23.37 5.59 -18.35
N ARG A 134 -22.07 5.65 -18.67
CA ARG A 134 -21.07 6.26 -17.81
C ARG A 134 -21.26 7.76 -17.84
N ILE A 135 -21.68 8.34 -16.73
CA ILE A 135 -21.94 9.78 -16.59
C ILE A 135 -20.68 10.53 -16.12
N TYR A 136 -19.71 9.83 -15.52
CA TYR A 136 -18.46 10.42 -15.08
C TYR A 136 -17.33 9.38 -15.04
N GLN A 137 -16.11 9.85 -15.29
CA GLN A 137 -14.86 9.14 -15.08
C GLN A 137 -13.91 10.10 -14.36
N SER A 138 -13.34 9.68 -13.24
CA SER A 138 -12.31 10.48 -12.57
C SER A 138 -11.03 10.52 -13.39
N ALA A 139 -10.20 11.53 -13.14
CA ALA A 139 -8.77 11.44 -13.47
C ALA A 139 -8.15 10.21 -12.76
N LEU A 140 -6.92 9.85 -13.17
CA LEU A 140 -6.12 8.93 -12.39
C LEU A 140 -5.80 9.58 -11.03
N LEU A 141 -5.96 8.80 -9.97
CA LEU A 141 -5.80 9.18 -8.58
C LEU A 141 -4.64 8.39 -8.00
N ASN A 142 -4.00 8.93 -6.96
CA ASN A 142 -3.03 8.18 -6.17
C ASN A 142 -3.74 6.97 -5.52
N PRO A 143 -3.13 5.78 -5.45
CA PRO A 143 -3.74 4.64 -4.76
C PRO A 143 -4.13 5.01 -3.33
N GLY A 144 -5.39 4.81 -2.98
CA GLY A 144 -5.88 5.12 -1.63
C GLY A 144 -7.40 5.15 -1.56
N ILE A 145 -7.91 5.61 -0.42
CA ILE A 145 -9.34 5.85 -0.22
C ILE A 145 -9.67 7.25 -0.72
N HIS A 146 -10.72 7.34 -1.51
CA HIS A 146 -11.22 8.55 -2.14
C HIS A 146 -12.71 8.74 -1.85
N THR A 147 -13.15 9.99 -1.97
CA THR A 147 -14.57 10.35 -1.82
C THR A 147 -15.05 11.07 -3.07
N ALA A 148 -16.06 10.52 -3.75
CA ALA A 148 -16.77 11.19 -4.84
C ALA A 148 -18.13 11.72 -4.36
N VAL A 149 -18.43 12.99 -4.66
CA VAL A 149 -19.68 13.65 -4.26
C VAL A 149 -20.48 14.02 -5.50
N LEU A 150 -21.67 13.43 -5.65
CA LEU A 150 -22.65 13.71 -6.70
C LEU A 150 -23.75 14.61 -6.13
N VAL A 151 -24.08 15.73 -6.79
CA VAL A 151 -25.13 16.65 -6.34
C VAL A 151 -26.05 17.05 -7.49
N ASN A 152 -27.36 17.02 -7.28
CA ASN A 152 -28.33 17.62 -8.18
C ASN A 152 -28.31 19.13 -8.01
N VAL A 153 -27.89 19.88 -9.04
CA VAL A 153 -27.83 21.34 -8.90
C VAL A 153 -29.21 22.00 -9.07
N GLY A 154 -30.23 21.27 -9.52
CA GLY A 154 -31.55 21.82 -9.80
C GLY A 154 -31.66 22.54 -11.15
N TRP A 155 -30.67 22.33 -12.03
CA TRP A 155 -30.63 22.90 -13.37
C TRP A 155 -30.91 21.81 -14.40
N ARG A 156 -31.38 22.22 -15.57
CA ARG A 156 -31.59 21.36 -16.74
C ARG A 156 -31.30 22.15 -18.00
N GLU A 157 -31.02 21.46 -19.09
CA GLU A 157 -31.02 22.11 -20.39
C GLU A 157 -32.46 22.32 -20.92
N PRO A 158 -32.68 23.24 -21.89
CA PRO A 158 -34.02 23.57 -22.36
C PRO A 158 -34.81 22.40 -22.94
N ALA A 159 -34.13 21.40 -23.51
CA ALA A 159 -34.76 20.23 -24.11
C ALA A 159 -35.27 19.21 -23.07
N SER A 160 -34.78 19.28 -21.82
CA SER A 160 -35.17 18.34 -20.78
C SER A 160 -36.52 18.67 -20.16
N GLY A 161 -37.31 17.65 -19.89
CA GLY A 161 -38.60 17.71 -19.17
C GLY A 161 -38.48 17.81 -17.65
N GLY A 162 -37.28 17.72 -17.08
CA GLY A 162 -37.09 17.70 -15.62
C GLY A 162 -35.65 17.93 -15.17
N ILE A 163 -35.41 17.78 -13.87
CA ILE A 163 -34.09 17.93 -13.23
C ILE A 163 -33.65 16.64 -12.55
N GLN A 164 -34.15 15.49 -13.00
CA GLN A 164 -33.89 14.22 -12.35
C GLN A 164 -32.45 13.78 -12.59
N ILE A 165 -31.73 13.39 -11.55
CA ILE A 165 -30.42 12.73 -11.67
C ILE A 165 -30.53 11.31 -11.09
N THR A 166 -29.59 10.45 -11.46
CA THR A 166 -29.58 9.05 -11.02
C THR A 166 -28.18 8.58 -10.66
N PHE A 167 -28.11 7.58 -9.78
CA PHE A 167 -26.92 6.78 -9.51
C PHE A 167 -27.31 5.31 -9.69
N ASP A 168 -26.64 4.62 -10.61
CA ASP A 168 -26.82 3.17 -10.85
C ASP A 168 -25.72 2.39 -10.12
N ARG A 169 -24.47 2.62 -10.52
CA ARG A 169 -23.31 1.98 -9.91
C ARG A 169 -22.05 2.81 -10.10
N ALA A 170 -21.02 2.48 -9.34
CA ALA A 170 -19.66 2.93 -9.59
C ALA A 170 -18.75 1.73 -9.84
N GLN A 171 -17.98 1.76 -10.93
CA GLN A 171 -16.87 0.84 -11.16
C GLN A 171 -15.60 1.50 -10.64
N VAL A 172 -15.01 0.91 -9.62
CA VAL A 172 -13.71 1.29 -9.09
C VAL A 172 -12.63 0.55 -9.85
N PHE A 173 -11.53 1.22 -10.09
CA PHE A 173 -10.35 0.65 -10.69
C PHE A 173 -9.20 0.78 -9.70
N VAL A 174 -8.34 -0.23 -9.68
CA VAL A 174 -7.05 -0.16 -9.00
C VAL A 174 -5.96 -0.13 -10.05
N GLU A 175 -4.82 0.45 -9.69
CA GLU A 175 -3.60 0.15 -10.43
C GLU A 175 -3.26 -1.32 -10.18
N GLN A 176 -3.19 -2.11 -11.25
CA GLN A 176 -2.61 -3.45 -11.15
C GLN A 176 -1.10 -3.36 -10.81
N SER A 177 -0.50 -2.18 -11.00
CA SER A 177 0.87 -1.86 -10.68
C SER A 177 1.06 -1.43 -9.24
N GLY A 178 1.67 -2.29 -8.43
CA GLY A 178 2.23 -1.93 -7.12
C GLY A 178 3.42 -0.97 -7.17
N GLY A 179 3.55 -0.14 -8.21
CA GLY A 179 4.62 0.84 -8.37
C GLY A 179 4.20 1.97 -9.30
N ASN A 180 4.17 3.19 -8.77
CA ASN A 180 4.00 4.43 -9.52
C ASN A 180 5.37 5.18 -9.50
N PRO A 181 5.73 5.99 -10.50
CA PRO A 181 6.98 6.74 -10.56
C PRO A 181 6.95 7.85 -9.50
N GLY A 182 7.62 7.62 -8.37
CA GLY A 182 7.63 8.55 -7.24
C GLY A 182 8.04 7.94 -5.91
N ASN A 183 8.25 6.62 -5.84
CA ASN A 183 8.89 5.96 -4.69
C ASN A 183 10.27 6.58 -4.44
N ARG A 184 10.63 6.78 -3.16
CA ARG A 184 11.94 7.31 -2.75
C ARG A 184 13.08 6.40 -3.21
N SER A 185 12.82 5.09 -3.26
CA SER A 185 13.79 4.09 -3.72
C SER A 185 13.96 4.04 -5.24
N GLY A 186 13.01 4.59 -6.01
CA GLY A 186 12.92 4.41 -7.45
C GLY A 186 12.44 3.02 -7.89
N GLN A 187 12.30 2.05 -6.98
CA GLN A 187 11.92 0.68 -7.30
C GLN A 187 10.45 0.59 -7.76
N PRO A 188 10.10 -0.40 -8.60
CA PRO A 188 8.73 -0.59 -9.08
C PRO A 188 7.80 -1.26 -8.05
N TRP A 189 8.25 -1.38 -6.81
CA TRP A 189 7.51 -1.74 -5.60
C TRP A 189 8.05 -0.90 -4.42
N TYR A 190 7.35 -0.88 -3.28
CA TYR A 190 7.89 -0.25 -2.08
C TYR A 190 9.01 -1.09 -1.48
N SER A 191 10.22 -0.52 -1.42
CA SER A 191 11.41 -1.25 -0.98
C SER A 191 11.96 -0.67 0.33
N GLY A 192 12.19 -1.53 1.32
CA GLY A 192 12.66 -1.12 2.63
C GLY A 192 13.57 -2.10 3.33
N ALA A 193 13.82 -1.80 4.61
CA ALA A 193 14.55 -2.65 5.52
C ALA A 193 14.07 -2.42 6.96
N ASN A 194 14.43 -3.33 7.86
CA ASN A 194 14.33 -3.08 9.30
C ASN A 194 15.40 -2.06 9.75
N GLY A 195 15.17 -1.41 10.88
CA GLY A 195 16.18 -0.55 11.52
C GLY A 195 17.02 -1.32 12.53
N ASP A 196 18.23 -1.73 12.14
CA ASP A 196 19.19 -2.46 12.98
C ASP A 196 20.41 -1.58 13.32
N PRO A 197 20.93 -1.56 14.57
CA PRO A 197 20.54 -2.36 15.75
C PRO A 197 19.32 -1.84 16.52
N ILE A 198 18.87 -0.62 16.21
CA ILE A 198 17.77 0.04 16.90
C ILE A 198 16.81 0.56 15.84
N GLN A 199 15.52 0.27 15.97
CA GLN A 199 14.54 0.65 14.96
C GLN A 199 14.27 2.15 15.04
N ASN A 200 15.04 2.90 14.26
CA ASN A 200 14.95 4.34 14.11
C ASN A 200 15.30 4.73 12.67
N ALA A 201 14.94 5.95 12.29
CA ALA A 201 15.15 6.47 10.94
C ALA A 201 16.62 6.43 10.51
N ALA A 202 17.56 6.76 11.40
CA ALA A 202 18.98 6.84 11.07
C ALA A 202 19.57 5.47 10.68
N ASN A 203 19.17 4.40 11.36
CA ASN A 203 19.65 3.05 11.06
C ASN A 203 19.03 2.49 9.78
N VAL A 204 17.76 2.79 9.51
CA VAL A 204 17.14 2.49 8.22
C VAL A 204 17.88 3.24 7.11
N ASP A 205 17.99 4.56 7.20
CA ASP A 205 18.65 5.38 6.19
C ASP A 205 20.12 4.95 5.98
N ALA A 206 20.85 4.54 7.01
CA ALA A 206 22.22 4.03 6.87
C ALA A 206 22.30 2.74 6.03
N PHE A 207 21.36 1.80 6.20
CA PHE A 207 21.27 0.62 5.35
C PHE A 207 20.94 1.00 3.89
N CYS A 208 20.01 1.93 3.70
CA CYS A 208 19.55 2.35 2.38
C CYS A 208 20.59 3.20 1.63
N ASP A 209 21.35 4.02 2.34
CA ASP A 209 22.50 4.74 1.77
C ASP A 209 23.55 3.73 1.27
N ARG A 210 23.73 2.60 1.97
CA ARG A 210 24.66 1.56 1.53
C ARG A 210 24.19 0.82 0.29
N ARG A 211 22.90 0.51 0.17
CA ARG A 211 22.36 -0.15 -1.04
C ARG A 211 22.31 0.79 -2.25
N GLY A 212 22.56 2.10 -2.06
CA GLY A 212 22.65 3.10 -3.12
C GLY A 212 21.32 3.75 -3.52
N SER A 213 20.23 3.47 -2.81
CA SER A 213 18.91 4.07 -3.05
C SER A 213 18.13 4.22 -1.73
N PRO A 214 17.42 5.34 -1.51
CA PRO A 214 16.65 5.55 -0.28
C PRO A 214 15.61 4.45 -0.04
N CYS A 215 15.21 4.21 1.21
CA CYS A 215 14.09 3.31 1.49
C CYS A 215 12.75 4.03 1.44
N ASP A 216 11.75 3.32 0.96
CA ASP A 216 10.35 3.73 1.06
C ASP A 216 9.75 3.30 2.40
N LEU A 217 10.17 2.13 2.88
CA LEU A 217 9.61 1.47 4.06
C LEU A 217 10.65 1.29 5.16
N ALA A 218 10.17 1.42 6.39
CA ALA A 218 10.87 0.98 7.59
C ALA A 218 10.04 -0.12 8.24
N HIS A 219 10.58 -1.34 8.30
CA HIS A 219 9.94 -2.43 9.01
C HIS A 219 10.26 -2.34 10.50
N VAL A 220 9.19 -2.29 11.29
CA VAL A 220 9.25 -2.04 12.73
C VAL A 220 8.31 -2.96 13.51
N PHE A 221 8.63 -3.15 14.79
CA PHE A 221 7.87 -3.94 15.74
C PHE A 221 7.53 -3.07 16.94
N VAL A 222 6.32 -3.27 17.47
CA VAL A 222 5.98 -2.75 18.80
C VAL A 222 6.58 -3.65 19.87
N SER A 223 6.77 -3.10 21.09
CA SER A 223 7.10 -3.95 22.23
C SER A 223 5.88 -4.77 22.63
N ARG A 224 6.07 -6.09 22.76
CA ARG A 224 4.99 -7.09 22.93
C ARG A 224 4.58 -7.33 24.38
N ASN A 225 5.12 -6.58 25.33
CA ASN A 225 5.07 -6.93 26.75
C ASN A 225 3.85 -6.38 27.52
N ASN A 226 3.14 -5.38 26.99
CA ASN A 226 1.91 -4.85 27.59
C ASN A 226 1.07 -4.09 26.56
N TRP A 227 -0.20 -3.83 26.89
CA TRP A 227 -1.13 -3.13 26.00
C TRP A 227 -0.69 -1.71 25.68
N GLN A 228 -0.16 -0.96 26.65
CA GLN A 228 0.29 0.41 26.39
C GLN A 228 1.33 0.45 25.27
N ASN A 229 2.31 -0.45 25.30
CA ASN A 229 3.36 -0.49 24.29
C ASN A 229 2.88 -0.99 22.91
N ILE A 230 1.82 -1.80 22.87
CA ILE A 230 1.24 -2.29 21.62
C ILE A 230 0.36 -1.22 20.97
N VAL A 231 -0.54 -0.58 21.75
CA VAL A 231 -1.64 0.21 21.17
C VAL A 231 -1.53 1.73 21.31
N GLN A 232 -0.65 2.23 22.18
CA GLN A 232 -0.44 3.68 22.37
C GLN A 232 0.81 4.15 21.61
N PRO A 233 1.00 5.48 21.41
CA PRO A 233 2.25 6.00 20.85
C PRO A 233 3.45 5.49 21.66
N SER A 234 4.35 4.80 20.97
CA SER A 234 5.58 4.27 21.55
C SER A 234 6.80 4.81 20.79
N TRP A 235 7.98 4.31 21.15
CA TRP A 235 9.21 4.60 20.41
C TRP A 235 9.11 4.17 18.95
N THR A 236 8.28 3.18 18.61
CA THR A 236 8.05 2.73 17.22
C THR A 236 7.56 3.87 16.33
N GLN A 237 6.59 4.67 16.77
CA GLN A 237 6.10 5.82 15.99
C GLN A 237 6.97 7.06 16.22
N ALA A 238 7.42 7.28 17.46
CA ALA A 238 8.18 8.48 17.83
C ALA A 238 9.55 8.56 17.12
N ASN A 239 10.27 7.43 17.00
CA ASN A 239 11.57 7.37 16.34
C ASN A 239 11.51 7.69 14.84
N PHE A 240 10.30 7.62 14.27
CA PHE A 240 10.06 7.90 12.87
C PHE A 240 9.18 9.13 12.68
N ALA A 241 8.82 9.92 13.69
CA ALA A 241 7.81 10.99 13.55
C ALA A 241 8.00 11.92 12.32
N ASN A 242 9.25 12.21 11.95
CA ASN A 242 9.59 13.05 10.78
C ASN A 242 10.20 12.27 9.60
N TRP A 243 10.26 10.94 9.67
CA TRP A 243 10.81 10.12 8.59
C TRP A 243 9.80 10.03 7.43
N PRO A 244 10.20 10.40 6.20
CA PRO A 244 9.25 10.63 5.10
C PRO A 244 8.74 9.34 4.45
N GLY A 245 9.28 8.18 4.81
CA GLY A 245 8.77 6.88 4.35
C GLY A 245 7.60 6.35 5.19
N ARG A 246 7.06 5.20 4.79
CA ARG A 246 5.95 4.52 5.46
C ARG A 246 6.46 3.44 6.41
N LEU A 247 5.71 3.17 7.47
CA LEU A 247 6.08 2.08 8.38
C LEU A 247 5.37 0.79 7.97
N VAL A 248 6.07 -0.32 8.11
CA VAL A 248 5.45 -1.65 8.21
C VAL A 248 5.50 -2.03 9.67
N ILE A 249 4.38 -1.96 10.37
CA ILE A 249 4.31 -2.13 11.83
C ILE A 249 3.79 -3.54 12.13
N SER A 250 4.65 -4.39 12.68
CA SER A 250 4.28 -5.74 13.13
C SER A 250 3.79 -5.69 14.57
N VAL A 251 2.56 -6.15 14.79
CA VAL A 251 1.86 -6.06 16.07
C VAL A 251 1.33 -7.42 16.53
N PRO A 252 1.58 -7.82 17.79
CA PRO A 252 1.00 -9.05 18.31
C PRO A 252 -0.49 -8.81 18.59
N PRO A 253 -1.36 -9.83 18.54
CA PRO A 253 -2.79 -9.67 18.78
C PRO A 253 -3.11 -9.29 20.25
N PHE A 254 -2.17 -9.55 21.15
CA PHE A 254 -2.23 -9.25 22.58
C PHE A 254 -0.83 -9.31 23.21
N PRO A 255 -0.61 -8.78 24.43
CA PRO A 255 0.67 -8.86 25.09
C PRO A 255 1.07 -10.28 25.47
N GLU A 256 2.34 -10.61 25.26
CA GLU A 256 2.90 -11.89 25.70
C GLU A 256 2.95 -11.96 27.23
N ASN A 257 2.83 -13.18 27.77
CA ASN A 257 2.93 -13.46 29.21
C ASN A 257 1.89 -12.72 30.07
N SER A 258 0.76 -12.31 29.48
CA SER A 258 -0.31 -11.57 30.15
C SER A 258 -1.53 -12.42 30.54
N GLY A 259 -1.57 -13.69 30.11
CA GLY A 259 -2.76 -14.55 30.20
C GLY A 259 -3.81 -14.28 29.12
N SER A 260 -3.52 -13.38 28.17
CA SER A 260 -4.37 -13.14 27.01
C SER A 260 -4.38 -14.32 26.04
N THR A 261 -5.49 -14.53 25.32
CA THR A 261 -5.65 -15.69 24.42
C THR A 261 -6.33 -15.30 23.10
N LEU A 262 -6.06 -16.08 22.04
CA LEU A 262 -6.77 -15.95 20.76
C LEU A 262 -8.28 -16.15 20.92
N THR A 263 -8.72 -17.05 21.80
CA THR A 263 -10.15 -17.28 22.05
C THR A 263 -10.84 -16.06 22.67
N ALA A 264 -10.20 -15.42 23.65
CA ALA A 264 -10.74 -14.18 24.24
C ALA A 264 -10.72 -13.03 23.23
N CYS A 265 -9.65 -12.92 22.44
CA CYS A 265 -9.56 -11.95 21.35
C CYS A 265 -10.68 -12.15 20.32
N ALA A 266 -10.94 -13.39 19.89
CA ALA A 266 -12.01 -13.74 18.96
C ALA A 266 -13.42 -13.53 19.51
N ALA A 267 -13.55 -13.34 20.83
CA ALA A 267 -14.80 -12.97 21.49
C ALA A 267 -14.92 -11.44 21.70
N GLY A 268 -13.99 -10.65 21.16
CA GLY A 268 -13.98 -9.19 21.23
C GLY A 268 -13.42 -8.61 22.53
N ALA A 269 -12.76 -9.41 23.38
CA ALA A 269 -12.29 -8.96 24.69
C ALA A 269 -11.26 -7.82 24.62
N TYR A 270 -10.59 -7.65 23.48
CA TYR A 270 -9.49 -6.69 23.30
C TYR A 270 -9.82 -5.57 22.31
N ASP A 271 -11.05 -5.48 21.81
CA ASP A 271 -11.45 -4.51 20.78
C ASP A 271 -11.20 -3.06 21.21
N GLY A 272 -11.35 -2.75 22.50
CA GLY A 272 -11.06 -1.42 23.04
C GLY A 272 -9.60 -1.01 22.89
N TYR A 273 -8.66 -1.95 23.04
CA TYR A 273 -7.25 -1.70 22.81
C TYR A 273 -6.96 -1.48 21.33
N TRP A 274 -7.59 -2.23 20.43
CA TRP A 274 -7.37 -2.07 18.99
C TRP A 274 -8.00 -0.79 18.42
N ARG A 275 -9.14 -0.34 18.96
CA ARG A 275 -9.66 1.01 18.72
C ARG A 275 -8.69 2.11 19.20
N THR A 276 -7.98 1.85 20.29
CA THR A 276 -6.94 2.77 20.76
C THR A 276 -5.76 2.82 19.77
N PHE A 277 -5.38 1.68 19.17
CA PHE A 277 -4.35 1.66 18.14
C PHE A 277 -4.75 2.46 16.89
N GLY A 278 -6.00 2.33 16.41
CA GLY A 278 -6.49 3.15 15.29
C GLY A 278 -6.42 4.66 15.59
N GLN A 279 -6.78 5.07 16.81
CA GLN A 279 -6.60 6.46 17.28
C GLN A 279 -5.12 6.89 17.36
N THR A 280 -4.23 5.98 17.77
CA THR A 280 -2.78 6.21 17.77
C THR A 280 -2.27 6.49 16.37
N LEU A 281 -2.72 5.77 15.35
CA LEU A 281 -2.34 6.04 13.96
C LEU A 281 -2.76 7.45 13.53
N ASN A 282 -3.98 7.88 13.90
CA ASN A 282 -4.46 9.23 13.60
C ASN A 282 -3.62 10.33 14.27
N THR A 283 -3.39 10.18 15.58
CA THR A 283 -2.68 11.20 16.37
C THR A 283 -1.20 11.30 16.04
N THR A 284 -0.60 10.23 15.52
CA THR A 284 0.81 10.21 15.10
C THR A 284 1.01 10.51 13.62
N GLY A 285 -0.07 10.68 12.84
CA GLY A 285 0.00 10.91 11.39
C GLY A 285 0.52 9.68 10.61
N ARG A 286 0.34 8.48 11.18
CA ARG A 286 0.88 7.21 10.66
C ARG A 286 -0.19 6.30 10.05
N GLN A 287 -1.35 6.84 9.70
CA GLN A 287 -2.42 6.10 9.00
C GLN A 287 -1.96 5.46 7.69
N ASN A 288 -0.93 6.01 7.05
CA ASN A 288 -0.33 5.47 5.83
C ASN A 288 0.56 4.23 6.04
N SER A 289 0.59 3.66 7.25
CA SER A 289 1.39 2.48 7.57
C SER A 289 0.71 1.19 7.09
N ILE A 290 1.52 0.16 6.87
CA ILE A 290 1.07 -1.23 6.69
C ILE A 290 1.10 -1.89 8.06
N ILE A 291 0.00 -2.51 8.50
CA ILE A 291 -0.11 -3.14 9.81
C ILE A 291 -0.09 -4.66 9.64
N ARG A 292 1.00 -5.31 10.05
CA ARG A 292 1.18 -6.76 10.04
C ARG A 292 0.64 -7.35 11.34
N ILE A 293 -0.60 -7.82 11.30
CA ILE A 293 -1.32 -8.30 12.49
C ILE A 293 -0.99 -9.78 12.71
N ALA A 294 -0.54 -10.12 13.93
CA ALA A 294 -0.37 -11.51 14.37
C ALA A 294 0.40 -12.36 13.35
N TRP A 295 1.54 -11.84 12.91
CA TRP A 295 2.39 -12.40 11.86
C TRP A 295 2.88 -13.82 12.22
N GLU A 296 3.18 -14.62 11.19
CA GLU A 296 3.75 -15.97 11.31
C GLU A 296 2.98 -16.93 12.23
N ALA A 297 1.66 -16.77 12.30
CA ALA A 297 0.84 -17.65 13.12
C ALA A 297 0.84 -19.11 12.66
N ASN A 298 1.34 -19.40 11.45
CA ASN A 298 1.57 -20.74 10.97
C ASN A 298 2.81 -21.43 11.56
N GLY A 299 3.65 -20.69 12.31
CA GLY A 299 4.72 -21.24 13.15
C GLY A 299 4.26 -21.69 14.53
N ASP A 300 5.19 -22.13 15.40
CA ASP A 300 4.94 -22.57 16.78
C ASP A 300 5.71 -21.77 17.86
N TRP A 301 6.36 -20.67 17.47
CA TRP A 301 7.22 -19.86 18.33
C TRP A 301 6.53 -18.66 19.00
N TYR A 302 5.30 -18.30 18.60
CA TYR A 302 4.58 -17.17 19.18
C TYR A 302 3.37 -17.61 20.01
N GLN A 303 3.02 -16.83 21.04
CA GLN A 303 1.83 -17.10 21.88
C GLN A 303 0.50 -17.00 21.12
N TRP A 304 0.53 -16.48 19.89
CA TRP A 304 -0.59 -16.42 18.96
C TRP A 304 -0.49 -17.41 17.80
N SER A 305 0.35 -18.44 17.90
CA SER A 305 0.37 -19.54 16.94
C SER A 305 -1.04 -20.10 16.71
N GLY A 306 -1.41 -20.22 15.44
CA GLY A 306 -2.73 -20.53 14.92
C GLY A 306 -3.17 -21.99 15.10
N SER A 307 -2.79 -22.64 16.19
CA SER A 307 -3.19 -24.02 16.51
C SER A 307 -4.72 -24.21 16.57
N ASN A 308 -5.45 -23.13 16.88
CA ASN A 308 -6.90 -23.04 16.73
C ASN A 308 -7.25 -22.02 15.62
N PRO A 309 -7.48 -22.46 14.38
CA PRO A 309 -7.80 -21.59 13.25
C PRO A 309 -8.99 -20.67 13.48
N SER A 310 -10.07 -21.18 14.07
CA SER A 310 -11.28 -20.39 14.30
C SER A 310 -11.02 -19.23 15.27
N ALA A 311 -10.22 -19.46 16.31
CA ALA A 311 -9.83 -18.42 17.25
C ALA A 311 -8.85 -17.42 16.63
N TYR A 312 -7.90 -17.89 15.82
CA TYR A 312 -6.99 -17.01 15.09
C TYR A 312 -7.74 -16.09 14.12
N ILE A 313 -8.57 -16.67 13.25
CA ILE A 313 -9.38 -15.92 12.27
C ILE A 313 -10.31 -14.93 12.99
N GLY A 314 -11.04 -15.40 14.01
CA GLY A 314 -11.94 -14.53 14.77
C GLY A 314 -11.20 -13.36 15.43
N CYS A 315 -10.05 -13.62 16.05
CA CYS A 315 -9.21 -12.59 16.65
C CYS A 315 -8.74 -11.58 15.60
N TRP A 316 -8.23 -12.05 14.46
CA TRP A 316 -7.74 -11.19 13.38
C TRP A 316 -8.85 -10.24 12.88
N ARG A 317 -10.06 -10.76 12.66
CA ARG A 317 -11.22 -9.95 12.22
C ARG A 317 -11.61 -8.89 13.24
N HIS A 318 -11.67 -9.24 14.53
CA HIS A 318 -11.95 -8.28 15.60
C HIS A 318 -10.91 -7.16 15.68
N ILE A 319 -9.63 -7.49 15.48
CA ILE A 319 -8.55 -6.50 15.44
C ILE A 319 -8.74 -5.55 14.25
N ALA A 320 -8.93 -6.10 13.05
CA ALA A 320 -9.12 -5.33 11.82
C ALA A 320 -10.32 -4.39 11.91
N ASP A 321 -11.49 -4.90 12.30
CA ASP A 321 -12.71 -4.11 12.48
C ASP A 321 -12.50 -3.00 13.52
N SER A 322 -11.76 -3.28 14.60
CA SER A 322 -11.51 -2.30 15.66
C SER A 322 -10.54 -1.20 15.24
N ILE A 323 -9.50 -1.52 14.46
CA ILE A 323 -8.58 -0.53 13.90
C ILE A 323 -9.37 0.38 12.95
N ASN A 324 -10.04 -0.20 11.95
CA ASN A 324 -10.78 0.53 10.92
C ASN A 324 -11.98 1.32 11.47
N ALA A 325 -12.54 0.91 12.63
CA ALA A 325 -13.58 1.68 13.30
C ALA A 325 -13.10 3.04 13.85
N THR A 326 -11.78 3.28 13.91
CA THR A 326 -11.21 4.47 14.55
C THR A 326 -10.09 5.15 13.80
N SER A 327 -9.38 4.47 12.90
CA SER A 327 -8.44 5.11 11.96
C SER A 327 -9.17 5.91 10.88
N ASP A 328 -8.59 7.02 10.44
CA ASP A 328 -9.03 7.72 9.22
C ASP A 328 -7.83 8.41 8.54
N PRO A 329 -7.47 8.03 7.30
CA PRO A 329 -8.01 6.89 6.55
C PRO A 329 -7.63 5.55 7.21
N ASP A 330 -8.30 4.47 6.78
CA ASP A 330 -7.91 3.11 7.18
C ASP A 330 -6.48 2.78 6.72
N PRO A 331 -5.66 2.15 7.57
CA PRO A 331 -4.36 1.64 7.16
C PRO A 331 -4.52 0.38 6.31
N LEU A 332 -3.45 -0.04 5.62
CA LEU A 332 -3.44 -1.34 4.95
C LEU A 332 -3.15 -2.45 5.96
N LEU A 333 -3.99 -3.49 5.97
CA LEU A 333 -3.86 -4.62 6.86
C LEU A 333 -3.22 -5.82 6.15
N ASP A 334 -2.13 -6.32 6.72
CA ASP A 334 -1.32 -7.39 6.17
C ASP A 334 -1.46 -8.67 7.01
N TRP A 335 -1.90 -9.74 6.35
CA TRP A 335 -1.84 -11.10 6.87
C TRP A 335 -0.62 -11.81 6.29
N THR A 336 0.41 -11.99 7.12
CA THR A 336 1.69 -12.59 6.73
C THR A 336 1.88 -13.99 7.34
N ILE A 337 2.42 -14.92 6.53
CA ILE A 337 2.84 -16.26 6.98
C ILE A 337 4.37 -16.42 6.97
N ASN A 338 4.91 -17.34 7.78
CA ASN A 338 6.27 -17.83 7.63
C ASN A 338 6.37 -18.77 6.41
N ALA A 339 7.45 -18.68 5.63
CA ALA A 339 7.68 -19.54 4.48
C ALA A 339 7.93 -21.01 4.86
N HIS A 340 7.81 -21.89 3.87
CA HIS A 340 8.01 -23.34 4.00
C HIS A 340 6.94 -24.05 4.85
N TYR A 341 7.37 -25.08 5.58
CA TYR A 341 6.47 -25.98 6.31
C TYR A 341 5.81 -25.25 7.48
N SER A 342 4.48 -25.30 7.51
CA SER A 342 3.68 -24.71 8.57
C SER A 342 3.47 -25.71 9.71
N GLN A 343 3.94 -25.41 10.92
CA GLN A 343 3.67 -26.21 12.13
C GLN A 343 2.19 -26.11 12.52
N ASN A 344 1.58 -24.96 12.25
CA ASN A 344 0.17 -24.69 12.48
C ASN A 344 -0.52 -24.21 11.20
N PRO A 345 -1.83 -24.50 11.05
CA PRO A 345 -2.62 -25.35 11.92
C PRO A 345 -2.31 -26.84 11.69
N SER A 346 -3.00 -27.75 12.39
CA SER A 346 -2.78 -29.20 12.28
C SER A 346 -2.90 -29.79 10.86
N SER A 347 -3.52 -29.05 9.92
CA SER A 347 -3.57 -29.41 8.51
C SER A 347 -2.25 -29.15 7.76
N HIS A 348 -1.32 -28.40 8.36
CA HIS A 348 -0.11 -27.87 7.75
C HIS A 348 -0.35 -27.02 6.50
N ASN A 349 -1.59 -26.52 6.33
CA ASN A 349 -1.94 -25.58 5.29
C ASN A 349 -2.18 -24.20 5.93
N PRO A 350 -1.31 -23.20 5.67
CA PRO A 350 -1.45 -21.90 6.29
C PRO A 350 -2.68 -21.12 5.78
N LEU A 351 -3.27 -21.48 4.63
CA LEU A 351 -4.50 -20.83 4.16
C LEU A 351 -5.71 -21.10 5.08
N ASP A 352 -5.65 -22.13 5.92
CA ASP A 352 -6.70 -22.38 6.92
C ASP A 352 -6.71 -21.32 8.03
N LEU A 353 -5.69 -20.45 8.09
CA LEU A 353 -5.62 -19.29 8.98
C LEU A 353 -6.05 -17.98 8.28
N TYR A 354 -6.37 -18.01 6.97
CA TYR A 354 -6.68 -16.81 6.21
C TYR A 354 -7.95 -16.11 6.73
N PRO A 355 -7.88 -14.84 7.17
CA PRO A 355 -9.02 -14.13 7.75
C PRO A 355 -10.17 -13.86 6.77
N GLY A 356 -9.87 -13.82 5.46
CA GLY A 356 -10.85 -13.61 4.38
C GLY A 356 -10.75 -12.23 3.73
N ASP A 357 -11.25 -12.14 2.50
CA ASP A 357 -11.05 -10.99 1.61
C ASP A 357 -11.59 -9.66 2.18
N ASN A 358 -12.62 -9.69 3.02
CA ASN A 358 -13.20 -8.44 3.57
C ASN A 358 -12.30 -7.77 4.62
N TRP A 359 -11.30 -8.48 5.14
CA TRP A 359 -10.48 -8.04 6.26
C TRP A 359 -9.02 -7.79 5.88
N VAL A 360 -8.52 -8.46 4.83
CA VAL A 360 -7.11 -8.42 4.44
C VAL A 360 -6.91 -7.57 3.19
N ASP A 361 -5.95 -6.65 3.22
CA ASP A 361 -5.54 -5.87 2.04
C ASP A 361 -4.31 -6.49 1.35
N ILE A 362 -3.35 -6.93 2.18
CA ILE A 362 -2.08 -7.51 1.72
C ILE A 362 -1.94 -8.94 2.26
N ILE A 363 -1.59 -9.86 1.37
CA ILE A 363 -1.15 -11.20 1.75
C ILE A 363 0.38 -11.20 1.73
N GLY A 364 0.99 -11.44 2.90
CA GLY A 364 2.42 -11.33 3.12
C GLY A 364 3.12 -12.67 3.31
N ILE A 365 4.43 -12.69 3.07
CA ILE A 365 5.30 -13.82 3.44
C ILE A 365 6.62 -13.35 4.08
N ASP A 366 7.10 -14.10 5.07
CA ASP A 366 8.46 -13.99 5.61
C ASP A 366 9.32 -15.12 5.02
N ALA A 367 10.29 -14.78 4.17
CA ALA A 367 10.99 -15.69 3.27
C ALA A 367 12.52 -15.58 3.38
N TYR A 368 13.10 -16.37 4.27
CA TYR A 368 14.55 -16.52 4.42
C TYR A 368 15.07 -17.75 3.70
N ASP A 369 16.32 -17.75 3.23
CA ASP A 369 16.99 -18.98 2.77
C ASP A 369 17.51 -19.85 3.94
N HIS A 370 16.68 -19.97 4.99
CA HIS A 370 16.96 -20.73 6.19
C HIS A 370 16.82 -22.23 5.92
N TYR A 371 15.76 -22.91 6.40
CA TYR A 371 15.57 -24.34 6.16
C TYR A 371 14.23 -24.65 5.45
N PRO A 372 14.25 -25.37 4.31
CA PRO A 372 15.44 -25.73 3.53
C PRO A 372 16.04 -24.51 2.81
N PRO A 373 17.37 -24.36 2.75
CA PRO A 373 18.00 -23.24 2.07
C PRO A 373 17.88 -23.35 0.54
N SER A 374 17.91 -22.21 -0.15
CA SER A 374 17.87 -22.12 -1.61
C SER A 374 19.25 -21.77 -2.18
N ARG A 375 20.08 -22.77 -2.51
CA ARG A 375 21.45 -22.56 -3.02
C ARG A 375 21.50 -22.46 -4.54
N THR A 376 20.53 -23.06 -5.21
CA THR A 376 20.38 -23.10 -6.67
C THR A 376 19.02 -22.58 -7.12
N GLN A 377 18.91 -22.13 -8.37
CA GLN A 377 17.65 -21.65 -8.94
C GLN A 377 16.55 -22.74 -8.92
N ALA A 378 16.95 -24.00 -9.11
CA ALA A 378 16.01 -25.13 -9.08
C ALA A 378 15.43 -25.33 -7.68
N GLU A 379 16.26 -25.26 -6.64
CA GLU A 379 15.80 -25.31 -5.24
C GLU A 379 14.86 -24.15 -4.92
N PHE A 380 15.25 -22.92 -5.29
CA PHE A 380 14.41 -21.74 -5.11
C PHE A 380 13.06 -21.89 -5.82
N ASN A 381 13.06 -22.29 -7.10
CA ASN A 381 11.82 -22.46 -7.86
C ASN A 381 10.92 -23.54 -7.26
N ASN A 382 11.49 -24.66 -6.82
CA ASN A 382 10.72 -25.74 -6.19
C ASN A 382 10.08 -25.25 -4.87
N GLN A 383 10.85 -24.58 -4.03
CA GLN A 383 10.37 -24.05 -2.75
C GLN A 383 9.35 -22.93 -2.95
N ALA A 384 9.62 -22.00 -3.87
CA ALA A 384 8.74 -20.88 -4.16
C ALA A 384 7.36 -21.32 -4.66
N ASN A 385 7.28 -22.44 -5.41
CA ASN A 385 6.02 -22.99 -5.92
C ASN A 385 5.31 -23.98 -4.98
N ALA A 386 6.00 -24.47 -3.94
CA ALA A 386 5.40 -25.35 -2.95
C ALA A 386 4.41 -24.61 -2.03
N ILE A 387 3.56 -25.34 -1.31
CA ILE A 387 2.74 -24.77 -0.24
C ILE A 387 3.66 -24.08 0.77
N GLY A 388 3.31 -22.84 1.15
CA GLY A 388 4.17 -21.98 1.98
C GLY A 388 5.30 -21.30 1.21
N GLY A 389 5.33 -21.38 -0.12
CA GLY A 389 6.30 -20.70 -0.97
C GLY A 389 5.84 -19.32 -1.47
N VAL A 390 6.80 -18.44 -1.78
CA VAL A 390 6.54 -17.05 -2.22
C VAL A 390 5.71 -16.98 -3.52
N THR A 391 5.94 -17.85 -4.51
CA THR A 391 5.13 -17.88 -5.75
C THR A 391 3.73 -18.44 -5.50
N TRP A 392 3.64 -19.51 -4.70
CA TRP A 392 2.37 -20.12 -4.36
C TRP A 392 1.44 -19.13 -3.64
N LEU A 393 1.96 -18.43 -2.63
CA LEU A 393 1.17 -17.47 -1.87
C LEU A 393 0.85 -16.20 -2.69
N TYR A 394 1.79 -15.75 -3.53
CA TYR A 394 1.52 -14.67 -4.49
C TYR A 394 0.34 -15.02 -5.40
N ASN A 395 0.30 -16.24 -5.96
CA ASN A 395 -0.81 -16.66 -6.81
C ASN A 395 -2.16 -16.66 -6.07
N PHE A 396 -2.16 -17.07 -4.78
CA PHE A 396 -3.33 -16.96 -3.92
C PHE A 396 -3.76 -15.49 -3.74
N ALA A 397 -2.82 -14.59 -3.43
CA ALA A 397 -3.08 -13.16 -3.32
C ALA A 397 -3.72 -12.61 -4.60
N ARG A 398 -3.17 -12.95 -5.77
CA ARG A 398 -3.71 -12.48 -7.06
C ARG A 398 -5.09 -13.04 -7.35
N ALA A 399 -5.35 -14.30 -7.04
CA ALA A 399 -6.68 -14.92 -7.21
C ALA A 399 -7.76 -14.25 -6.33
N HIS A 400 -7.36 -13.67 -5.20
CA HIS A 400 -8.22 -12.96 -4.26
C HIS A 400 -8.21 -11.42 -4.46
N ASN A 401 -7.64 -10.94 -5.56
CA ASN A 401 -7.47 -9.51 -5.85
C ASN A 401 -6.75 -8.73 -4.74
N LYS A 402 -5.81 -9.38 -4.05
CA LYS A 402 -5.00 -8.81 -2.97
C LYS A 402 -3.64 -8.37 -3.45
N LEU A 403 -3.10 -7.38 -2.74
CA LEU A 403 -1.70 -7.01 -2.83
C LEU A 403 -0.84 -8.11 -2.22
N PHE A 404 0.42 -8.19 -2.65
CA PHE A 404 1.39 -9.15 -2.13
C PHE A 404 2.58 -8.43 -1.48
N GLY A 405 2.94 -8.84 -0.28
CA GLY A 405 4.06 -8.30 0.49
C GLY A 405 5.11 -9.36 0.80
N ILE A 406 6.37 -8.96 0.82
CA ILE A 406 7.45 -9.76 1.41
C ILE A 406 7.84 -9.05 2.72
N GLY A 407 7.22 -9.49 3.81
CA GLY A 407 7.29 -8.89 5.14
C GLY A 407 8.72 -8.83 5.66
N GLU A 408 9.41 -9.95 5.52
CA GLU A 408 10.80 -10.15 5.81
C GLU A 408 11.41 -11.06 4.76
N TRP A 409 12.65 -10.78 4.35
CA TRP A 409 13.48 -11.74 3.64
C TRP A 409 14.94 -11.46 3.90
N GLY A 410 15.77 -12.49 3.74
CA GLY A 410 17.16 -12.40 4.12
C GLY A 410 17.98 -13.64 3.79
N VAL A 411 19.30 -13.46 3.87
CA VAL A 411 20.30 -14.51 3.66
C VAL A 411 20.83 -14.96 5.02
N VAL A 412 20.59 -16.21 5.39
CA VAL A 412 20.92 -16.74 6.72
C VAL A 412 22.36 -17.23 6.78
N SER A 413 23.14 -16.67 7.70
CA SER A 413 24.61 -16.77 7.77
C SER A 413 25.20 -18.18 7.98
N GLY A 414 24.37 -19.18 8.28
CA GLY A 414 24.70 -20.61 8.19
C GLY A 414 25.72 -21.15 9.21
N ARG A 415 26.16 -20.35 10.20
CA ARG A 415 27.22 -20.77 11.15
C ARG A 415 26.71 -21.69 12.27
N ASP A 416 25.45 -21.53 12.69
CA ASP A 416 24.78 -22.35 13.71
C ASP A 416 23.30 -22.66 13.36
N GLU A 417 22.85 -22.20 12.19
CA GLU A 417 21.47 -22.25 11.69
C GLU A 417 21.46 -22.95 10.34
N ASN A 418 20.36 -23.65 10.00
CA ASN A 418 20.25 -24.50 8.81
C ASN A 418 20.27 -23.74 7.45
N GLY A 419 20.71 -22.48 7.46
CA GLY A 419 20.74 -21.56 6.34
C GLY A 419 21.79 -21.84 5.27
N ALA A 420 21.76 -21.05 4.20
CA ALA A 420 22.64 -21.22 3.06
C ALA A 420 24.07 -20.68 3.28
N GLY A 421 24.30 -19.87 4.32
CA GLY A 421 25.53 -19.09 4.49
C GLY A 421 25.48 -17.78 3.69
N ASP A 422 26.63 -17.15 3.47
CA ASP A 422 26.76 -15.99 2.58
C ASP A 422 26.39 -16.39 1.13
N ASN A 423 25.11 -16.22 0.81
CA ASN A 423 24.46 -16.76 -0.39
C ASN A 423 23.97 -15.64 -1.33
N PRO A 424 24.85 -15.10 -2.20
CA PRO A 424 24.45 -14.11 -3.19
C PRO A 424 23.42 -14.65 -4.20
N ASN A 425 23.36 -15.96 -4.43
CA ASN A 425 22.38 -16.52 -5.35
C ASN A 425 20.94 -16.24 -4.90
N TYR A 426 20.65 -16.32 -3.60
CA TYR A 426 19.31 -16.01 -3.08
C TYR A 426 18.91 -14.56 -3.31
N ILE A 427 19.85 -13.61 -3.16
CA ILE A 427 19.62 -12.19 -3.52
C ILE A 427 19.23 -12.07 -5.00
N ARG A 428 19.94 -12.75 -5.91
CA ARG A 428 19.63 -12.76 -7.34
C ARG A 428 18.24 -13.34 -7.61
N PHE A 429 17.91 -14.48 -7.00
CA PHE A 429 16.64 -15.17 -7.20
C PHE A 429 15.46 -14.33 -6.74
N MET A 430 15.56 -13.72 -5.56
CA MET A 430 14.52 -12.83 -5.04
C MET A 430 14.36 -11.60 -5.92
N ARG A 431 15.46 -10.96 -6.35
CA ARG A 431 15.41 -9.82 -7.29
C ARG A 431 14.71 -10.19 -8.59
N ASP A 432 15.12 -11.28 -9.25
CA ASP A 432 14.52 -11.72 -10.51
C ASP A 432 13.04 -12.09 -10.33
N TRP A 433 12.68 -12.69 -9.21
CA TRP A 433 11.30 -13.02 -8.86
C TRP A 433 10.43 -11.75 -8.70
N MET A 434 10.97 -10.73 -8.04
CA MET A 434 10.31 -9.45 -7.81
C MET A 434 10.15 -8.66 -9.11
N GLU A 435 11.21 -8.56 -9.94
CA GLU A 435 11.15 -7.88 -11.25
C GLU A 435 10.10 -8.49 -12.18
N GLN A 436 9.99 -9.83 -12.20
CA GLN A 436 8.94 -10.52 -12.98
C GLN A 436 7.52 -10.19 -12.55
N ARG A 437 7.33 -9.67 -11.33
CA ARG A 437 6.03 -9.33 -10.72
C ARG A 437 5.88 -7.84 -10.42
N ALA A 438 6.90 -7.06 -10.80
CA ALA A 438 6.83 -5.61 -10.78
C ALA A 438 5.61 -5.18 -11.59
N GLY A 439 4.83 -4.26 -11.01
CA GLY A 439 3.63 -3.80 -11.66
C GLY A 439 2.49 -4.84 -11.74
N GLN A 440 2.58 -5.99 -11.06
CA GLN A 440 1.60 -7.09 -11.16
C GLN A 440 1.04 -7.53 -9.79
N GLY A 441 1.09 -6.65 -8.79
CA GLY A 441 0.52 -6.91 -7.46
C GLY A 441 1.53 -7.14 -6.35
N LEU A 442 2.83 -7.25 -6.67
CA LEU A 442 3.88 -7.07 -5.68
C LEU A 442 3.81 -5.61 -5.19
N TYR A 443 3.50 -5.41 -3.91
CA TYR A 443 3.35 -4.10 -3.30
C TYR A 443 4.60 -3.67 -2.57
N TYR A 444 5.21 -4.59 -1.82
CA TYR A 444 6.41 -4.26 -1.07
C TYR A 444 7.33 -5.44 -0.76
N GLU A 445 8.57 -5.11 -0.42
CA GLU A 445 9.52 -5.99 0.26
C GLU A 445 10.28 -5.21 1.35
N ASN A 446 10.63 -5.91 2.45
CA ASN A 446 11.63 -5.42 3.40
C ASN A 446 12.73 -6.45 3.62
N TYR A 447 13.96 -6.07 3.34
CA TYR A 447 15.12 -6.85 3.73
C TYR A 447 15.31 -6.80 5.26
N TYR A 448 15.51 -7.95 5.88
CA TYR A 448 15.72 -8.04 7.32
C TYR A 448 17.20 -8.26 7.64
N SER A 449 17.89 -7.20 8.03
CA SER A 449 19.30 -7.20 8.40
C SER A 449 19.46 -7.28 9.91
N THR A 450 20.11 -8.33 10.40
CA THR A 450 20.52 -8.52 11.81
C THR A 450 21.82 -9.30 11.87
N CYS A 451 22.66 -9.06 12.87
CA CYS A 451 23.94 -9.78 13.00
C CYS A 451 24.15 -10.45 14.36
N GLU A 452 23.25 -10.25 15.30
CA GLU A 452 23.30 -10.81 16.65
C GLU A 452 22.56 -12.16 16.73
N PRO A 453 23.11 -13.17 17.42
CA PRO A 453 22.36 -14.38 17.78
C PRO A 453 21.28 -14.08 18.84
N PRO A 454 20.20 -14.87 18.91
CA PRO A 454 19.87 -16.02 18.07
C PRO A 454 19.04 -15.63 16.82
N ASN A 455 19.19 -14.41 16.29
CA ASN A 455 18.50 -14.01 15.07
C ASN A 455 19.19 -14.59 13.84
N VAL A 456 18.47 -14.58 12.72
CA VAL A 456 18.82 -15.16 11.40
C VAL A 456 20.16 -14.75 10.78
N GLY A 457 20.92 -13.83 11.41
CA GLY A 457 22.25 -13.43 10.95
C GLY A 457 22.30 -12.84 9.54
N SER A 458 21.20 -12.28 9.05
CA SER A 458 21.06 -11.78 7.68
C SER A 458 21.67 -10.40 7.44
N ASN A 459 22.76 -10.09 8.11
CA ASN A 459 23.42 -8.80 8.01
C ASN A 459 24.17 -8.62 6.68
N LEU A 460 23.93 -7.49 6.01
CA LEU A 460 24.63 -7.08 4.79
C LEU A 460 25.55 -5.87 4.98
N TYR A 461 25.51 -5.21 6.13
CA TYR A 461 26.10 -3.89 6.26
C TYR A 461 26.99 -3.72 7.49
N ARG A 462 26.52 -4.12 8.67
CA ARG A 462 27.20 -3.80 9.92
C ARG A 462 28.52 -4.58 10.04
N PRO A 463 29.63 -3.95 10.44
CA PRO A 463 30.85 -4.65 10.75
C PRO A 463 30.66 -5.63 11.92
N THR A 464 31.39 -6.73 11.90
CA THR A 464 31.33 -7.71 12.99
C THR A 464 32.08 -7.25 14.23
N ASP A 465 31.51 -7.49 15.41
CA ASP A 465 32.09 -7.27 16.73
C ASP A 465 31.50 -8.27 17.75
N ASP A 466 31.75 -8.09 19.04
CA ASP A 466 31.25 -9.01 20.09
C ASP A 466 29.71 -9.10 20.17
N HIS A 467 28.97 -8.16 19.58
CA HIS A 467 27.51 -8.09 19.55
C HIS A 467 26.94 -8.26 18.13
N CYS A 468 27.79 -8.37 17.11
CA CYS A 468 27.44 -8.47 15.71
C CYS A 468 28.30 -9.58 15.08
N LEU A 469 27.81 -10.81 15.10
CA LEU A 469 28.64 -11.99 14.79
C LEU A 469 28.63 -12.39 13.31
N PHE A 470 27.67 -11.88 12.54
CA PHE A 470 27.43 -12.31 11.16
C PHE A 470 27.58 -11.16 10.17
N ILE A 471 28.15 -11.45 8.99
CA ILE A 471 28.14 -10.55 7.83
C ILE A 471 28.19 -11.39 6.55
N ASN A 472 27.29 -11.12 5.59
CA ASN A 472 27.21 -11.79 4.31
C ASN A 472 27.78 -10.88 3.22
N ASN A 473 29.10 -10.88 3.06
CA ASN A 473 29.81 -9.92 2.20
C ASN A 473 29.48 -10.10 0.71
N ALA A 474 29.40 -11.33 0.22
CA ALA A 474 29.11 -11.60 -1.19
C ALA A 474 27.65 -11.23 -1.51
N ALA A 475 26.71 -11.59 -0.62
CA ALA A 475 25.32 -11.16 -0.73
C ALA A 475 25.19 -9.62 -0.67
N ALA A 476 25.94 -8.95 0.20
CA ALA A 476 25.89 -7.50 0.36
C ALA A 476 26.35 -6.74 -0.89
N LEU A 477 27.43 -7.21 -1.51
CA LEU A 477 27.94 -6.66 -2.77
C LEU A 477 26.88 -6.77 -3.86
N LEU A 478 26.31 -7.96 -4.06
CA LEU A 478 25.28 -8.16 -5.08
C LEU A 478 23.99 -7.39 -4.77
N TYR A 479 23.56 -7.32 -3.52
CA TYR A 479 22.38 -6.54 -3.12
C TYR A 479 22.56 -5.06 -3.47
N THR A 480 23.74 -4.48 -3.19
CA THR A 480 24.06 -3.09 -3.53
C THR A 480 24.02 -2.86 -5.03
N ASP A 481 24.61 -3.76 -5.83
CA ASP A 481 24.62 -3.65 -7.28
C ASP A 481 23.20 -3.68 -7.88
N LEU A 482 22.29 -4.48 -7.31
CA LEU A 482 20.94 -4.66 -7.84
C LEU A 482 19.92 -3.63 -7.36
N TRP A 483 20.07 -3.08 -6.15
CA TRP A 483 19.14 -2.08 -5.59
C TRP A 483 19.54 -0.63 -5.89
N SER A 484 20.78 -0.38 -6.35
CA SER A 484 21.28 0.96 -6.68
C SER A 484 20.83 1.49 -8.05
N SER A 485 20.42 0.60 -8.96
CA SER A 485 19.96 0.94 -10.32
C SER A 485 18.52 0.44 -10.53
N PRO A 486 17.51 1.19 -10.02
CA PRO A 486 16.10 0.79 -10.06
C PRO A 486 15.54 0.60 -11.47
#